data_AF-A0A1Z1FDA1-F1
#
_entry.id   AF-A0A1Z1FDA1-F1
#
_cell.length_a   1.000
_cell.length_b   1.000
_cell.length_c   1.000
_cell.angle_alpha   90.00
_cell.angle_beta   90.00
_cell.angle_gamma   90.00
#
_symmetry.space_group_name_H-M   'P 1'
#
loop_
_entity.id
_entity.type
_entity.pdbx_description
1 polymer ?
#
loop_
_entity_poly.entity_id
_entity_poly.type
_entity_poly.pdbx_seq_one_letter_code
_entity_poly.pdbx_strand_id
1 'polypeptide(L)'
;MTREQGGGARFAIDHRVFDRTANRAEILAGLAERVPAGATVIARASRTSQHYLRQAFSAGGPLPPADLQLLQRDRPDLDILPLECANSVLEEIAAAYRIERAGPGSNMLSRSRKAPEEAQCLWAAFLWSQCSPHQRTSLAAAWQAWRALERARPLPF
;
A
#
# COMPACT_ATOMS: atom_id res chain seq x y z
N MET A 1 0.20 0.89 -25.74
CA MET A 1 -0.86 1.90 -25.89
C MET A 1 -0.78 2.81 -24.66
N THR A 2 -0.06 3.92 -24.80
CA THR A 2 0.32 4.83 -23.71
C THR A 2 -0.85 5.78 -23.42
N ARG A 3 -1.41 5.68 -22.22
CA ARG A 3 -2.51 6.55 -21.77
C ARG A 3 -1.91 7.83 -21.15
N GLU A 4 -1.36 8.70 -21.99
CA GLU A 4 -1.05 10.07 -21.56
C GLU A 4 -2.34 10.88 -21.57
N GLN A 5 -3.06 10.88 -20.44
CA GLN A 5 -4.10 11.87 -20.21
C GLN A 5 -3.42 13.19 -19.84
N GLY A 6 -3.75 14.27 -20.54
CA GLY A 6 -3.20 15.64 -20.38
C GLY A 6 -3.52 16.34 -19.05
N GLY A 7 -3.61 15.60 -17.95
CA GLY A 7 -3.61 16.13 -16.59
C GLY A 7 -2.34 15.69 -15.88
N GLY A 8 -1.60 16.64 -15.30
CA GLY A 8 -0.43 16.31 -14.47
C GLY A 8 -0.77 15.31 -13.36
N ALA A 9 0.24 14.57 -12.89
CA ALA A 9 0.07 13.60 -11.82
C ALA A 9 -0.57 14.25 -10.58
N ARG A 10 -1.64 13.63 -10.07
CA ARG A 10 -2.33 14.04 -8.85
C ARG A 10 -2.11 13.01 -7.77
N PHE A 11 -1.91 13.48 -6.55
CA PHE A 11 -1.65 12.65 -5.39
C PHE A 11 -2.61 13.01 -4.27
N ALA A 12 -3.01 12.01 -3.50
CA ALA A 12 -3.83 12.15 -2.30
C ALA A 12 -3.48 11.03 -1.32
N ILE A 13 -3.71 11.27 -0.04
CA ILE A 13 -3.67 10.24 1.01
C ILE A 13 -5.07 10.12 1.60
N ASP A 14 -5.63 8.91 1.56
CA ASP A 14 -6.75 8.53 2.41
C ASP A 14 -6.22 7.55 3.46
N HIS A 15 -6.44 7.87 4.73
CA HIS A 15 -6.03 7.04 5.85
C HIS A 15 -7.23 6.87 6.78
N ARG A 16 -7.66 5.62 6.94
CA ARG A 16 -8.78 5.25 7.81
C ARG A 16 -8.35 4.18 8.78
N VAL A 17 -8.87 4.31 10.00
CA VAL A 17 -8.75 3.32 11.05
C VAL A 17 -10.09 2.60 11.13
N PHE A 18 -10.06 1.29 11.00
CA PHE A 18 -11.24 0.45 11.23
C PHE A 18 -11.39 0.19 12.73
N ASP A 19 -12.63 0.03 13.18
CA ASP A 19 -12.91 -0.33 14.58
C ASP A 19 -12.20 -1.64 14.94
N ARG A 20 -11.79 -1.79 16.21
CA ARG A 20 -11.19 -3.04 16.70
C ARG A 20 -12.14 -4.23 16.65
N THR A 21 -13.44 -3.96 16.64
CA THR A 21 -14.51 -4.95 16.51
C THR A 21 -14.85 -5.28 15.07
N ALA A 22 -14.33 -4.49 14.10
CA ALA A 22 -14.59 -4.70 12.70
C ALA A 22 -14.06 -6.06 12.26
N ASN A 23 -14.93 -6.86 11.67
CA ASN A 23 -14.53 -8.16 11.15
C ASN A 23 -13.81 -8.01 9.81
N ARG A 24 -13.14 -9.08 9.37
CA ARG A 24 -12.36 -9.10 8.13
C ARG A 24 -13.17 -8.68 6.89
N ALA A 25 -14.44 -9.07 6.81
CA ALA A 25 -15.29 -8.74 5.67
C ALA A 25 -15.66 -7.25 5.64
N GLU A 26 -15.93 -6.64 6.79
CA GLU A 26 -16.19 -5.19 6.91
C GLU A 26 -14.98 -4.36 6.51
N ILE A 27 -13.77 -4.79 6.90
CA ILE A 27 -12.52 -4.13 6.51
C ILE A 27 -12.34 -4.21 4.98
N LEU A 28 -12.53 -5.38 4.39
CA LEU A 28 -12.39 -5.58 2.94
C LEU A 28 -13.44 -4.82 2.15
N ALA A 29 -14.70 -4.80 2.59
CA ALA A 29 -15.76 -4.02 1.98
C ALA A 29 -15.43 -2.52 2.03
N GLY A 30 -14.97 -2.02 3.18
CA GLY A 30 -14.55 -0.63 3.31
C GLY A 30 -13.36 -0.28 2.42
N LEU A 31 -12.38 -1.18 2.26
CA LEU A 31 -11.29 -0.97 1.29
C LEU A 31 -11.84 -0.94 -0.14
N ALA A 32 -12.69 -1.90 -0.51
CA ALA A 32 -13.28 -2.00 -1.84
C ALA A 32 -14.07 -0.74 -2.23
N GLU A 33 -14.85 -0.14 -1.33
CA GLU A 33 -15.62 1.08 -1.62
C GLU A 33 -14.75 2.29 -1.97
N ARG A 34 -13.52 2.34 -1.45
CA ARG A 34 -12.63 3.52 -1.55
C ARG A 34 -11.69 3.46 -2.74
N VAL A 35 -11.40 2.26 -3.23
CA VAL A 35 -10.54 2.09 -4.41
C VAL A 35 -11.32 2.49 -5.67
N PRO A 36 -10.81 3.45 -6.48
CA PRO A 36 -11.46 3.86 -7.71
C PRO A 36 -11.71 2.68 -8.67
N ALA A 37 -12.74 2.80 -9.50
CA ALA A 37 -13.05 1.79 -10.52
C ALA A 37 -11.88 1.63 -11.50
N GLY A 38 -11.51 0.38 -11.81
CA GLY A 38 -10.43 0.07 -12.76
C GLY A 38 -9.02 0.50 -12.29
N ALA A 39 -8.82 0.72 -10.99
CA ALA A 39 -7.54 1.12 -10.45
C ALA A 39 -6.55 -0.05 -10.35
N THR A 40 -5.26 0.26 -10.49
CA THR A 40 -4.18 -0.64 -10.08
C THR A 40 -3.92 -0.49 -8.58
N VAL A 41 -4.02 -1.58 -7.83
CA VAL A 41 -3.80 -1.62 -6.38
C VAL A 41 -2.45 -2.28 -6.11
N ILE A 42 -1.50 -1.48 -5.63
CA ILE A 42 -0.20 -1.98 -5.18
C ILE A 42 -0.34 -2.34 -3.71
N ALA A 43 -0.10 -3.61 -3.39
CA ALA A 43 -0.12 -4.08 -2.01
C ALA A 43 1.19 -4.80 -1.69
N ARG A 44 1.64 -4.72 -0.45
CA ARG A 44 2.77 -5.53 -0.01
C ARG A 44 2.37 -7.00 -0.01
N ALA A 45 3.13 -7.85 -0.68
CA ALA A 45 2.92 -9.28 -0.60
C ALA A 45 3.08 -9.76 0.85
N SER A 46 2.00 -10.28 1.44
CA SER A 46 2.04 -10.87 2.77
C SER A 46 2.85 -12.16 2.73
N ARG A 47 3.92 -12.25 3.53
CA ARG A 47 4.60 -13.52 3.78
C ARG A 47 3.74 -14.31 4.76
N THR A 48 2.99 -15.30 4.28
CA THR A 48 2.24 -16.21 5.14
C THR A 48 3.19 -16.85 6.14
N SER A 49 2.91 -16.71 7.43
CA SER A 49 3.82 -17.27 8.44
C SER A 49 3.82 -18.80 8.36
N GLN A 50 4.99 -19.41 8.53
CA GLN A 50 5.10 -20.88 8.50
C GLN A 50 4.21 -21.54 9.57
N HIS A 51 4.00 -20.88 10.70
CA HIS A 51 3.11 -21.35 11.76
C HIS A 51 1.65 -21.38 11.29
N TYR A 52 1.19 -20.35 10.60
CA TYR A 52 -0.15 -20.29 10.03
C TYR A 52 -0.38 -21.38 8.99
N LEU A 53 0.60 -21.59 8.09
CA LEU A 53 0.54 -22.67 7.11
C LEU A 53 0.44 -24.03 7.79
N ARG A 54 1.29 -24.32 8.79
CA ARG A 54 1.23 -25.58 9.54
C ARG A 54 -0.13 -25.80 10.19
N GLN A 55 -0.69 -24.78 10.83
CA GLN A 55 -2.00 -24.86 11.46
C GLN A 55 -3.11 -25.14 10.44
N ALA A 56 -3.13 -24.41 9.32
CA ALA A 56 -4.13 -24.59 8.28
C ALA A 56 -4.05 -26.00 7.64
N PHE A 57 -2.84 -26.48 7.35
CA PHE A 57 -2.64 -27.84 6.83
C PHE A 57 -3.01 -28.92 7.86
N SER A 58 -2.74 -28.70 9.16
CA SER A 58 -3.13 -29.65 10.22
C SER A 58 -4.65 -29.75 10.40
N ALA A 59 -5.41 -28.71 10.02
CA ALA A 59 -6.87 -28.72 10.05
C ALA A 59 -7.50 -29.48 8.86
N GLY A 60 -6.69 -30.00 7.92
CA GLY A 60 -7.14 -30.82 6.79
C GLY A 60 -7.98 -30.10 5.74
N GLY A 61 -8.14 -28.77 5.86
CA GLY A 61 -8.90 -27.94 4.94
C GLY A 61 -8.02 -27.21 3.93
N PRO A 62 -8.62 -26.63 2.87
CA PRO A 62 -7.89 -25.75 1.96
C PRO A 62 -7.36 -24.53 2.70
N LEU A 63 -6.24 -23.98 2.23
CA LEU A 63 -5.72 -22.72 2.77
C LEU A 63 -6.80 -21.63 2.61
N PRO A 64 -7.15 -20.92 3.69
CA PRO A 64 -8.10 -19.81 3.59
C PRO A 64 -7.56 -18.75 2.62
N PRO A 65 -8.43 -18.12 1.82
CA PRO A 65 -8.02 -17.14 0.84
C PRO A 65 -7.36 -15.94 1.51
N ALA A 66 -6.31 -15.40 0.89
CA ALA A 66 -5.64 -14.19 1.31
C ALA A 66 -6.50 -12.94 1.08
N ASP A 67 -6.23 -11.85 1.81
CA ASP A 67 -7.01 -10.60 1.71
C ASP A 67 -7.08 -10.06 0.28
N LEU A 68 -5.96 -10.09 -0.44
CA LEU A 68 -5.90 -9.65 -1.83
C LEU A 68 -6.74 -10.53 -2.77
N GLN A 69 -6.85 -11.83 -2.48
CA GLN A 69 -7.69 -12.74 -3.27
C GLN A 69 -9.17 -12.48 -3.04
N LEU A 70 -9.56 -12.19 -1.79
CA LEU A 70 -10.92 -11.79 -1.46
C LEU A 70 -11.27 -10.44 -2.09
N LEU A 71 -10.36 -9.46 -2.02
CA LEU A 71 -10.55 -8.17 -2.67
C LEU A 71 -10.69 -8.30 -4.19
N GLN A 72 -9.85 -9.11 -4.85
CA GLN A 72 -9.96 -9.36 -6.29
C GLN A 72 -11.30 -10.01 -6.67
N ARG A 73 -11.79 -10.93 -5.84
CA ARG A 73 -13.07 -11.60 -6.06
C ARG A 73 -14.23 -10.60 -6.01
N ASP A 74 -14.21 -9.72 -5.01
CA ASP A 74 -15.29 -8.74 -4.80
C ASP A 74 -15.18 -7.54 -5.77
N ARG A 75 -13.98 -7.27 -6.29
CA ARG A 75 -13.67 -6.19 -7.24
C ARG A 75 -12.83 -6.73 -8.42
N PRO A 76 -13.44 -7.49 -9.35
CA PRO A 76 -12.73 -8.08 -10.48
C PRO A 76 -12.22 -7.05 -11.49
N ASP A 77 -12.68 -5.80 -11.38
CA ASP A 77 -12.22 -4.67 -12.20
C ASP A 77 -10.84 -4.13 -11.77
N LEU A 78 -10.37 -4.47 -10.57
CA LEU A 78 -9.08 -4.00 -10.07
C LEU A 78 -7.93 -4.82 -10.64
N ASP A 79 -6.82 -4.12 -10.89
CA ASP A 79 -5.54 -4.73 -11.20
C ASP A 79 -4.69 -4.80 -9.93
N ILE A 80 -4.74 -5.93 -9.20
CA ILE A 80 -4.01 -6.08 -7.95
C ILE A 80 -2.58 -6.56 -8.22
N LEU A 81 -1.60 -5.74 -7.83
CA LEU A 81 -0.17 -5.99 -7.95
C LEU A 81 0.44 -6.23 -6.57
N PRO A 82 0.61 -7.50 -6.13
CA PRO A 82 1.37 -7.81 -4.94
C PRO A 82 2.86 -7.55 -5.19
N LEU A 83 3.42 -6.61 -4.45
CA LEU A 83 4.84 -6.29 -4.51
C LEU A 83 5.60 -7.08 -3.44
N GLU A 84 6.43 -8.02 -3.89
CA GLU A 84 7.41 -8.68 -3.04
C GLU A 84 8.53 -7.71 -2.71
N CYS A 85 8.49 -7.13 -1.50
CA CYS A 85 9.46 -6.15 -1.07
C CYS A 85 10.03 -6.50 0.30
N ALA A 86 11.35 -6.74 0.33
CA ALA A 86 12.10 -6.95 1.55
C ALA A 86 12.06 -5.69 2.45
N ASN A 87 12.13 -5.87 3.77
CA ASN A 87 12.14 -4.74 4.70
C ASN A 87 13.34 -3.81 4.44
N SER A 88 14.51 -4.37 4.11
CA SER A 88 15.73 -3.60 3.80
C SER A 88 15.54 -2.66 2.61
N VAL A 89 14.85 -3.11 1.55
CA VAL A 89 14.55 -2.27 0.39
C VAL A 89 13.62 -1.12 0.77
N LEU A 90 12.59 -1.39 1.59
CA LEU A 90 11.70 -0.34 2.07
C LEU A 90 12.42 0.64 3.01
N GLU A 91 13.42 0.19 3.79
CA GLU A 91 14.27 1.04 4.62
C GLU A 91 15.19 1.94 3.78
N GLU A 92 15.80 1.39 2.72
CA GLU A 92 16.62 2.14 1.78
C GLU A 92 15.81 3.22 1.06
N ILE A 93 14.63 2.86 0.54
CA ILE A 93 13.70 3.82 -0.08
C ILE A 93 13.26 4.88 0.93
N ALA A 94 12.95 4.48 2.17
CA ALA A 94 12.58 5.42 3.20
C ALA A 94 13.69 6.43 3.50
N ALA A 95 14.95 5.97 3.56
CA ALA A 95 16.11 6.84 3.73
C ALA A 95 16.27 7.80 2.54
N ALA A 96 16.23 7.28 1.31
CA ALA A 96 16.38 8.07 0.08
C ALA A 96 15.33 9.19 -0.05
N TYR A 97 14.08 8.90 0.36
CA TYR A 97 12.96 9.83 0.25
C TYR A 97 12.55 10.53 1.55
N ARG A 98 13.34 10.35 2.63
CA ARG A 98 13.05 10.88 3.98
C ARG A 98 11.61 10.58 4.43
N ILE A 99 11.23 9.31 4.28
CA ILE A 99 9.94 8.77 4.71
C ILE A 99 10.11 8.20 6.11
N GLU A 100 9.33 8.67 7.08
CA GLU A 100 9.36 8.12 8.43
C GLU A 100 8.61 6.80 8.48
N ARG A 101 9.31 5.71 8.84
CA ARG A 101 8.69 4.40 9.02
C ARG A 101 8.61 4.00 10.48
N ALA A 102 7.63 3.17 10.80
CA ALA A 102 7.63 2.47 12.08
C ALA A 102 8.80 1.47 12.09
N GLY A 103 9.78 1.71 12.96
CA GLY A 103 10.98 0.86 13.06
C GLY A 103 10.68 -0.58 13.50
N PRO A 104 11.66 -1.49 13.37
CA PRO A 104 11.55 -2.85 13.91
C PRO A 104 11.15 -2.83 15.38
N GLY A 105 10.19 -3.67 15.78
CA GLY A 105 9.68 -3.69 17.17
C GLY A 105 8.60 -2.65 17.51
N SER A 106 8.23 -1.75 16.59
CA SER A 106 7.11 -0.83 16.80
C SER A 106 5.81 -1.57 17.08
N ASN A 107 5.05 -1.10 18.08
CA ASN A 107 3.74 -1.65 18.41
C ASN A 107 2.72 -1.39 17.28
N MET A 108 1.58 -2.09 17.33
CA MET A 108 0.55 -2.03 16.29
C MET A 108 0.00 -0.61 16.07
N LEU A 109 -0.14 0.19 17.14
CA LEU A 109 -0.61 1.57 17.06
C LEU A 109 0.37 2.47 16.29
N SER A 110 1.66 2.37 16.61
CA SER A 110 2.72 3.11 15.92
C SER A 110 2.81 2.70 14.44
N ARG A 111 2.61 1.42 14.12
CA ARG A 111 2.54 0.94 12.73
C ARG A 111 1.32 1.48 12.00
N SER A 112 0.15 1.48 12.63
CA SER A 112 -1.08 2.02 12.05
C SER A 112 -0.94 3.52 11.75
N ARG A 113 -0.36 4.31 12.68
CA ARG A 113 -0.09 5.74 12.45
C ARG A 113 0.85 6.00 11.27
N LYS A 114 1.72 5.03 10.94
CA LYS A 114 2.68 5.12 9.83
C LYS A 114 2.21 4.38 8.56
N ALA A 115 0.95 3.93 8.50
CA ALA A 115 0.40 3.27 7.32
C ALA A 115 0.46 4.16 6.05
N PRO A 116 0.20 5.48 6.12
CA PRO A 116 0.35 6.36 4.94
C PRO A 116 1.79 6.44 4.44
N GLU A 117 2.77 6.50 5.35
CA GLU A 117 4.18 6.49 5.00
C GLU A 117 4.62 5.16 4.41
N GLU A 118 4.14 4.04 4.96
CA GLU A 118 4.39 2.70 4.41
C GLU A 118 3.85 2.57 2.99
N ALA A 119 2.63 3.05 2.74
CA ALA A 119 2.02 3.05 1.40
C ALA A 119 2.84 3.87 0.40
N GLN A 120 3.38 5.02 0.82
CA GLN A 120 4.27 5.84 0.00
C GLN A 120 5.61 5.14 -0.29
N CYS A 121 6.20 4.44 0.68
CA CYS A 121 7.38 3.61 0.46
C CYS A 121 7.11 2.50 -0.57
N LEU A 122 5.96 1.84 -0.49
CA LEU A 122 5.56 0.80 -1.46
C LEU A 122 5.34 1.36 -2.86
N TRP A 123 4.70 2.52 -2.97
CA TRP A 123 4.53 3.20 -4.25
C TRP A 123 5.87 3.60 -4.87
N ALA A 124 6.80 4.15 -4.07
CA ALA A 124 8.15 4.44 -4.53
C ALA A 124 8.87 3.16 -4.98
N ALA A 125 8.78 2.07 -4.22
CA ALA A 125 9.37 0.78 -4.60
C ALA A 125 8.83 0.28 -5.95
N PHE A 126 7.52 0.41 -6.16
CA PHE A 126 6.89 0.09 -7.44
C PHE A 126 7.42 0.95 -8.59
N LEU A 127 7.62 2.26 -8.40
CA LEU A 127 8.21 3.09 -9.46
C LEU A 127 9.59 2.56 -9.87
N TRP A 128 10.42 2.21 -8.89
CA TRP A 128 11.78 1.72 -9.09
C TRP A 128 11.85 0.31 -9.69
N SER A 129 10.80 -0.51 -9.55
CA SER A 129 10.76 -1.83 -10.21
C SER A 129 10.10 -1.78 -11.58
N GLN A 130 8.99 -1.06 -11.75
CA GLN A 130 8.10 -1.24 -12.92
C GLN A 130 8.11 -0.07 -13.91
N CYS A 131 8.54 1.14 -13.55
CA CYS A 131 8.49 2.29 -14.45
C CYS A 131 9.80 2.48 -15.25
N SER A 132 9.76 3.21 -16.37
CA SER A 132 10.98 3.63 -17.08
C SER A 132 11.73 4.73 -16.30
N PRO A 133 13.05 4.93 -16.53
CA PRO A 133 13.82 5.98 -15.84
C PRO A 133 13.19 7.37 -15.95
N HIS A 134 12.69 7.75 -17.13
CA HIS A 134 12.04 9.04 -17.34
C HIS A 134 10.76 9.18 -16.51
N GLN A 135 9.89 8.17 -16.53
CA GLN A 135 8.66 8.15 -15.73
C GLN A 135 8.96 8.19 -14.23
N ARG A 136 9.98 7.45 -13.77
CA ARG A 136 10.42 7.46 -12.37
C ARG A 136 10.81 8.86 -11.92
N THR A 137 11.69 9.53 -12.66
CA THR A 137 12.14 10.87 -12.31
C THR A 137 10.98 11.86 -12.29
N SER A 138 10.13 11.84 -13.31
CA SER A 138 8.98 12.76 -13.40
C SER A 138 7.97 12.53 -12.28
N LEU A 139 7.54 11.28 -12.05
CA LEU A 139 6.56 10.95 -11.00
C LEU A 139 7.13 11.15 -9.59
N ALA A 140 8.39 10.78 -9.35
CA ALA A 140 9.02 10.97 -8.05
C ALA A 140 9.17 12.47 -7.72
N ALA A 141 9.54 13.31 -8.70
CA ALA A 141 9.62 14.75 -8.50
C ALA A 141 8.24 15.37 -8.22
N ALA A 142 7.22 15.01 -9.00
CA ALA A 142 5.86 15.49 -8.79
C ALA A 142 5.30 15.08 -7.42
N TRP A 143 5.56 13.83 -7.00
CA TRP A 143 5.16 13.33 -5.68
C TRP A 143 5.93 14.03 -4.55
N GLN A 144 7.24 14.24 -4.67
CA GLN A 144 8.03 14.97 -3.67
C GLN A 144 7.52 16.41 -3.51
N ALA A 145 7.21 17.10 -4.61
CA ALA A 145 6.66 18.45 -4.58
C ALA A 145 5.29 18.47 -3.87
N TRP A 146 4.39 17.57 -4.26
CA TRP A 146 3.09 17.44 -3.59
C TRP A 146 3.23 17.14 -2.09
N ARG A 147 4.13 16.22 -1.71
CA ARG A 147 4.37 15.86 -0.31
C ARG A 147 4.91 17.02 0.52
N ALA A 148 5.78 17.84 -0.06
CA ALA A 148 6.30 19.03 0.58
C ALA A 148 5.17 20.04 0.86
N LEU A 149 4.25 20.22 -0.10
CA LEU A 149 3.06 21.06 0.07
C LEU A 149 2.10 20.50 1.13
N GLU A 150 1.84 19.20 1.13
CA GLU A 150 0.98 18.56 2.14
C GLU A 150 1.55 18.70 3.55
N ARG A 151 2.87 18.54 3.72
CA ARG A 151 3.54 18.74 5.02
C ARG A 151 3.52 20.20 5.48
N ALA A 152 3.51 21.14 4.54
CA ALA A 152 3.41 22.57 4.83
C ALA A 152 1.98 23.03 5.08
N ARG A 153 0.95 22.19 4.83
CA ARG A 153 -0.44 22.57 5.05
C ARG A 153 -0.65 22.85 6.55
N PRO A 154 -1.23 24.02 6.90
CA PRO A 154 -1.50 24.34 8.29
C PRO A 154 -2.46 23.32 8.89
N LEU A 155 -2.19 22.91 10.13
CA LEU A 155 -3.14 22.12 10.90
C LEU A 155 -4.39 22.99 11.14
N PRO A 156 -5.61 22.46 10.97
CA PRO A 156 -6.80 23.18 11.34
C PRO A 156 -6.73 23.54 12.83
N PHE A 157 -6.88 24.84 13.12
CA PHE A 157 -6.89 25.41 14.46
C PHE A 157 -8.14 25.01 15.23
#